data_AF-A0A0F7FW93-F1
#
_entry.id   AF-A0A0F7FW93-F1
#
_cell.length_a   1.000
_cell.length_b   1.000
_cell.length_c   1.000
_cell.angle_alpha   90.00
_cell.angle_beta   90.00
_cell.angle_gamma   90.00
#
_symmetry.space_group_name_H-M   'P 1'
#
loop_
_entity.id
_entity.type
_entity.pdbx_description
1 polymer ?
#
loop_
_entity_poly.entity_id
_entity_poly.type
_entity_poly.pdbx_seq_one_letter_code
_entity_poly.pdbx_strand_id
1 'polypeptide(L)' 'MRLPGLDPAGEYRVTPLAPGDAAGVSSWLTLPWWGDEDGVTLPGRVLDTVGVQPPTLHPERLVLLEAVRVA' A
#
# COMPACT_ATOMS: atom_id res chain seq x y z
N MET A 1 -4.45 1.64 -7.18
CA MET A 1 -5.42 2.09 -6.17
C MET A 1 -4.95 3.42 -5.63
N ARG A 2 -5.81 4.42 -5.66
CA ARG A 2 -5.53 5.78 -5.17
C ARG A 2 -5.95 5.93 -3.72
N LEU A 3 -5.31 6.85 -3.00
CA LEU A 3 -5.62 7.21 -1.61
C LEU A 3 -5.94 8.72 -1.57
N PRO A 4 -7.19 9.11 -1.84
CA PRO A 4 -7.54 10.53 -1.93
C PRO A 4 -7.63 11.21 -0.57
N GLY A 5 -7.46 12.53 -0.55
CA GLY A 5 -7.67 13.36 0.66
C GLY A 5 -6.47 13.46 1.61
N LEU A 6 -5.29 13.01 1.17
CA LEU A 6 -4.03 13.22 1.87
C LEU A 6 -3.51 14.65 1.66
N ASP A 7 -2.67 15.14 2.57
CA ASP A 7 -1.92 16.39 2.36
C ASP A 7 -0.99 16.23 1.14
N PRO A 8 -1.15 17.00 0.05
CA PRO A 8 -0.35 16.83 -1.17
C PRO A 8 1.16 17.00 -0.97
N ALA A 9 1.57 17.73 0.07
CA ALA A 9 2.97 17.99 0.41
C ALA A 9 3.53 17.03 1.47
N GLY A 10 2.69 16.25 2.14
CA GLY A 10 3.13 15.27 3.13
C GLY A 10 3.75 14.02 2.49
N GLU A 11 4.70 13.40 3.20
CA GLU A 11 5.27 12.11 2.82
C GLU A 11 4.60 11.00 3.63
N TYR A 12 4.15 9.94 2.95
CA TYR A 12 3.40 8.85 3.57
C TYR A 12 4.05 7.51 3.27
N ARG A 13 4.35 6.74 4.31
CA ARG A 13 4.74 5.34 4.20
C ARG A 13 3.48 4.48 4.09
N VAL A 14 3.41 3.69 3.03
CA VAL A 14 2.31 2.77 2.75
C VAL A 14 2.79 1.34 2.93
N THR A 15 2.13 0.62 3.83
CA THR A 15 2.44 -0.76 4.21
C THR A 15 1.17 -1.60 4.29
N PRO A 16 1.23 -2.92 4.03
CA PRO A 16 0.16 -3.81 4.43
C PRO A 16 0.11 -3.95 5.95
N LEU A 17 -1.09 -3.94 6.52
CA LEU A 17 -1.27 -4.12 7.96
C LEU A 17 -1.32 -5.62 8.30
N ALA A 18 -0.47 -6.04 9.23
CA ALA A 18 -0.47 -7.40 9.76
C ALA A 18 -1.79 -7.75 10.46
N PRO A 19 -2.26 -9.01 10.39
CA PRO A 19 -1.64 -10.18 9.74
C PRO A 19 -2.02 -10.37 8.25
N GLY A 20 -2.62 -9.36 7.61
CA GLY A 20 -3.08 -9.45 6.21
C GLY A 20 -1.96 -9.31 5.17
N ASP A 21 -0.75 -8.95 5.62
CA ASP A 21 0.48 -8.82 4.86
C ASP A 21 1.00 -10.16 4.31
N ALA A 22 0.89 -11.22 5.11
CA ALA A 22 1.34 -12.56 4.76
C ALA A 22 0.22 -13.46 4.18
N ALA A 23 -1.04 -13.15 4.46
CA ALA A 23 -2.17 -14.00 4.15
C ALA A 23 -3.07 -13.41 3.06
N GLY A 24 -3.03 -13.99 1.85
CA GLY A 24 -4.10 -13.79 0.87
C GLY A 24 -3.70 -13.12 -0.44
N VAL A 25 -2.42 -12.83 -0.66
CA VAL A 25 -1.93 -12.31 -1.95
C VAL A 25 -1.44 -13.45 -2.84
N SER A 26 -1.90 -13.48 -4.09
CA SER A 26 -1.44 -14.47 -5.05
C SER A 26 0.02 -14.20 -5.41
N SER A 27 0.90 -15.18 -5.27
CA SER A 27 2.37 -15.05 -5.41
C SER A 27 2.89 -14.92 -6.85
N TRP A 28 2.00 -14.79 -7.85
CA TRP A 28 2.40 -14.81 -9.27
C TRP A 28 3.25 -13.60 -9.68
N LEU A 29 3.19 -12.48 -8.96
CA LEU A 29 4.00 -11.27 -9.16
C LEU A 29 4.31 -10.63 -7.80
N THR A 30 5.60 -10.49 -7.46
CA THR A 30 6.04 -9.70 -6.32
C THR A 30 5.83 -8.22 -6.63
N LEU A 31 4.99 -7.54 -5.85
CA LEU A 31 4.89 -6.09 -5.94
C LEU A 31 6.10 -5.50 -5.22
N PRO A 32 6.90 -4.61 -5.84
CA PRO A 32 8.12 -4.08 -5.21
C PRO A 32 7.88 -3.36 -3.88
N TRP A 33 6.67 -2.84 -3.67
CA TRP A 33 6.28 -2.18 -2.42
C TRP A 33 5.67 -3.15 -1.39
N TRP A 34 5.42 -4.41 -1.77
CA TRP A 34 4.80 -5.45 -0.95
C TRP A 34 5.83 -6.54 -0.61
N GLY A 35 6.13 -6.70 0.67
CA GLY A 35 6.98 -7.80 1.15
C GLY A 35 8.28 -7.38 1.82
N ASP A 36 8.69 -6.11 1.68
CA ASP A 36 9.66 -5.51 2.59
C ASP A 36 8.90 -4.86 3.77
N GLU A 37 9.38 -5.03 5.01
CA GLU A 37 8.75 -4.46 6.22
C GLU A 37 8.59 -2.93 6.13
N ASP A 38 9.41 -2.28 5.32
CA ASP A 38 9.43 -0.83 5.17
C ASP A 38 8.33 -0.29 4.24
N GLY A 39 7.75 -1.12 3.36
CA GLY A 39 6.75 -0.70 2.38
C GLY A 39 7.28 0.32 1.37
N VAL A 40 6.48 1.34 1.03
CA VAL A 40 6.90 2.43 0.13
C VAL A 40 6.53 3.80 0.68
N THR A 41 7.46 4.75 0.64
CA THR A 41 7.19 6.16 0.97
C THR A 41 6.94 6.95 -0.30
N LEU A 42 5.78 7.61 -0.39
CA LEU A 42 5.39 8.44 -1.52
C LEU A 42 4.76 9.76 -1.04
N PRO A 43 4.89 10.84 -1.83
CA PRO A 43 4.19 12.08 -1.55
C PRO A 43 2.67 11.90 -1.64
N GLY A 44 1.90 12.63 -0.81
CA GLY A 44 0.44 12.58 -0.82
C GLY A 44 -0.17 12.87 -2.20
N ARG A 45 0.41 13.82 -2.95
CA ARG A 45 -0.01 14.10 -4.34
C ARG A 45 0.14 12.91 -5.29
N VAL A 46 1.14 12.06 -5.08
CA VAL A 46 1.37 10.85 -5.90
C VAL A 46 0.34 9.79 -5.53
N LEU A 47 0.07 9.60 -4.24
CA LEU A 47 -0.93 8.64 -3.76
C LEU A 47 -2.36 9.02 -4.16
N ASP A 48 -2.67 10.31 -4.24
CA ASP A 48 -3.97 10.82 -4.67
C ASP A 48 -4.18 10.65 -6.20
N THR A 49 -3.19 11.03 -7.01
CA THR A 49 -3.34 11.09 -8.48
C THR A 49 -2.98 9.79 -9.20
N VAL A 50 -1.94 9.08 -8.73
CA VAL A 50 -1.41 7.85 -9.34
C VAL A 50 -1.77 6.63 -8.48
N GLY A 51 -1.47 6.68 -7.19
CA GLY A 51 -1.67 5.58 -6.25
C GLY A 51 -0.63 4.47 -6.37
N VAL A 52 -0.90 3.33 -5.71
CA VAL A 52 -0.05 2.12 -5.74
C VAL A 52 -0.76 0.97 -6.45
N GLN A 53 0.00 0.06 -7.07
CA GLN A 53 -0.60 -1.13 -7.68
C GLN A 53 -1.18 -2.04 -6.58
N PRO A 54 -2.49 -2.36 -6.59
CA PRO A 54 -3.08 -3.20 -5.56
C PRO A 54 -2.59 -4.66 -5.68
N PRO A 55 -2.51 -5.40 -4.56
CA PRO A 55 -2.25 -6.84 -4.57
C PRO A 55 -3.38 -7.59 -5.27
N THR A 56 -3.02 -8.69 -5.95
CA THR A 56 -4.03 -9.65 -6.42
C THR A 56 -4.39 -10.55 -5.25
N LEU A 57 -5.67 -10.56 -4.86
CA LEU A 57 -6.15 -11.35 -3.73
C LEU A 57 -6.75 -12.68 -4.19
N HIS A 58 -6.58 -13.73 -3.39
CA HIS A 58 -7.41 -14.92 -3.53
C HIS A 58 -8.90 -14.60 -3.27
N PRO A 59 -9.85 -15.40 -3.79
CA PRO A 59 -11.26 -15.24 -3.46
C PRO A 59 -11.49 -15.19 -1.94
N GLU A 60 -12.46 -14.36 -1.52
CA GLU A 60 -12.87 -14.22 -0.12
C GLU A 60 -11.73 -13.76 0.82
N ARG A 61 -10.72 -13.08 0.27
CA ARG A 61 -9.67 -12.42 1.05
C ARG A 61 -9.83 -10.91 1.05
N LEU A 62 -9.33 -10.31 2.11
CA LEU A 62 -9.22 -8.88 2.29
C LEU A 62 -7.83 -8.58 2.86
N VAL A 63 -7.27 -7.44 2.46
CA VAL A 63 -6.11 -6.87 3.11
C VAL A 63 -6.37 -5.41 3.44
N LEU A 64 -5.80 -4.94 4.54
CA LEU A 64 -5.83 -3.56 4.96
C LEU A 64 -4.46 -2.93 4.67
N LEU A 65 -4.48 -1.74 4.07
CA LEU A 65 -3.29 -0.92 3.91
C LEU A 65 -3.34 0.23 4.89
N GLU A 66 -2.20 0.52 5.51
CA GLU A 66 -2.00 1.72 6.30
C GLU A 66 -1.18 2.74 5.51
N ALA A 67 -1.49 4.01 5.68
CA ALA A 67 -0.72 5.13 5.13
C ALA A 67 -0.38 6.07 6.30
N VAL A 68 0.88 6.06 6.73
CA VAL A 68 1.35 6.81 7.90
C VAL A 68 2.20 7.98 7.44
N ARG A 69 1.87 9.20 7.86
CA ARG A 69 2.67 10.39 7.58
C ARG A 69 4.01 10.27 8.32
N VAL A 70 5.12 10.41 7.61
CA VAL A 70 6.49 10.27 8.16
C VAL A 70 7.28 11.58 8.19
N ALA A 71 6.81 12.61 7.45
CA ALA A 71 7.33 13.98 7.48
C ALA A 71 6.20 14.98 7.24
#